data_AF-A0A6P5P5R0-F1
#
_entry.id   AF-A0A6P5P5R0-F1
#
_cell.length_a   1.000
_cell.length_b   1.000
_cell.length_c   1.000
_cell.angle_alpha   90.00
_cell.angle_beta   90.00
_cell.angle_gamma   90.00
#
_symmetry.space_group_name_H-M   'P 1'
#
loop_
_entity.id
_entity.type
_entity.pdbx_description
1 polymer ?
#
loop_
_entity_poly.entity_id
_entity_poly.type
_entity_poly.pdbx_seq_one_letter_code
_entity_poly.pdbx_strand_id
1 'polypeptide(L)'
;PGNEEFCSCSEDIIAKLIVVTGLAILLNVQLGSTYQLMCYYTSWAKDRPTEGSFKPGNIDPCLCTHLIYAFAGMKNNEITYTSEQDLWDYEALNGLKDRNTELKTLLAIGGWKFGTAP
;
A
#
# COMPACT_ATOMS: atom_id res chain seq x y z
N PRO A 1 -30.97 -18.65 -52.04
CA PRO A 1 -30.84 -19.36 -50.74
C PRO A 1 -29.43 -19.34 -50.12
N GLY A 2 -28.35 -19.40 -50.91
CA GLY A 2 -26.97 -19.51 -50.36
C GLY A 2 -26.29 -18.21 -49.91
N ASN A 3 -26.91 -17.05 -50.12
CA ASN A 3 -26.27 -15.74 -49.85
C ASN A 3 -26.61 -15.21 -48.45
N GLU A 4 -27.72 -15.66 -47.86
CA GLU A 4 -28.21 -15.27 -46.53
C GLU A 4 -27.54 -16.09 -45.41
N GLU A 5 -27.27 -17.39 -45.64
CA GLU A 5 -26.48 -18.22 -44.72
C GLU A 5 -25.03 -17.74 -44.58
N PHE A 6 -24.45 -17.18 -45.65
CA PHE A 6 -23.08 -16.69 -45.65
C PHE A 6 -22.92 -15.39 -44.83
N CYS A 7 -23.94 -14.52 -44.83
CA CYS A 7 -23.98 -13.33 -43.95
C CYS A 7 -24.16 -13.71 -42.47
N SER A 8 -25.07 -14.65 -42.17
CA SER A 8 -25.31 -15.15 -40.81
C SER A 8 -24.05 -15.74 -40.17
N CYS A 9 -23.31 -16.56 -40.93
CA CYS A 9 -22.06 -17.16 -40.48
C CYS A 9 -20.95 -16.11 -40.21
N SER A 10 -20.94 -15.00 -40.97
CA SER A 10 -19.99 -13.89 -40.76
C SER A 10 -20.29 -13.10 -39.48
N GLU A 11 -21.56 -12.86 -39.16
CA GLU A 11 -21.96 -12.15 -37.94
C GLU A 11 -21.66 -12.98 -36.67
N ASP A 12 -21.88 -14.30 -36.72
CA ASP A 12 -21.54 -15.22 -35.64
C ASP A 12 -20.03 -15.30 -35.35
N ILE A 13 -19.21 -15.26 -36.40
CA ILE A 13 -17.74 -15.24 -36.27
C ILE A 13 -17.28 -13.92 -35.64
N ILE A 14 -17.84 -12.79 -36.07
CA ILE A 14 -17.52 -11.46 -35.51
C ILE A 14 -17.95 -11.39 -34.04
N ALA A 15 -19.14 -11.87 -33.71
CA ALA A 15 -19.65 -11.90 -32.33
C ALA A 15 -18.74 -12.73 -31.41
N LYS A 16 -18.32 -13.92 -31.85
CA LYS A 16 -17.36 -14.74 -31.10
C LYS A 16 -16.01 -14.07 -30.94
N LEU A 17 -15.52 -13.37 -31.97
CA LEU A 17 -14.25 -12.64 -31.92
C LEU A 17 -14.31 -11.49 -30.89
N ILE A 18 -15.40 -10.73 -30.86
CA ILE A 18 -15.63 -9.65 -29.89
C ILE A 18 -15.70 -10.21 -28.46
N VAL A 19 -16.40 -11.33 -28.25
CA VAL A 19 -16.50 -11.96 -26.92
C VAL A 19 -15.14 -12.47 -26.45
N VAL A 20 -14.37 -13.12 -27.31
CA VAL A 20 -13.04 -13.65 -26.96
C VAL A 20 -12.05 -12.53 -26.67
N THR A 21 -12.04 -11.47 -27.48
CA THR A 21 -11.16 -10.32 -27.25
C THR A 21 -11.54 -9.55 -25.98
N GLY A 22 -12.84 -9.33 -25.73
CA GLY A 22 -13.32 -8.72 -24.50
C GLY A 22 -12.95 -9.53 -23.25
N LEU A 23 -13.11 -10.87 -23.30
CA LEU A 23 -12.74 -11.76 -22.20
C LEU A 23 -11.22 -11.75 -21.96
N ALA A 24 -10.41 -11.76 -23.02
CA ALA A 24 -8.96 -11.69 -22.91
C ALA A 24 -8.50 -10.36 -22.28
N ILE A 25 -9.11 -9.23 -22.64
CA ILE A 25 -8.80 -7.93 -22.04
C ILE A 25 -9.15 -7.92 -20.54
N LEU A 26 -10.34 -8.41 -20.17
CA LEU A 26 -10.76 -8.50 -18.77
C LEU A 26 -9.84 -9.39 -17.93
N LEU A 27 -9.39 -10.52 -18.48
CA LEU A 27 -8.42 -11.41 -17.84
C LEU A 27 -7.07 -10.70 -17.61
N ASN A 28 -6.56 -9.96 -18.60
CA ASN A 28 -5.29 -9.24 -18.48
C ASN A 28 -5.35 -8.08 -17.47
N VAL A 29 -6.51 -7.43 -17.30
CA VAL A 29 -6.70 -6.38 -16.27
C VAL A 29 -6.51 -6.94 -14.85
N GLN A 30 -6.88 -8.20 -14.61
CA GLN A 30 -6.72 -8.84 -13.29
C GLN A 30 -5.28 -9.32 -13.02
N LEU A 31 -4.42 -9.41 -14.04
CA LEU A 31 -3.02 -9.83 -13.90
C LEU A 31 -2.05 -8.67 -13.60
N GLY A 32 -2.56 -7.45 -13.38
CA GLY A 32 -1.74 -6.30 -13.01
C GLY A 32 -0.99 -6.53 -11.70
N SER A 33 0.33 -6.70 -11.77
CA SER A 33 1.20 -6.72 -10.59
C SER A 33 1.39 -5.28 -10.12
N THR A 34 0.86 -4.95 -8.95
CA THR A 34 1.15 -3.67 -8.29
C THR A 34 2.46 -3.79 -7.51
N TYR A 35 3.44 -2.95 -7.85
CA TYR A 35 4.71 -2.88 -7.12
C TYR A 35 4.45 -2.27 -5.73
N GLN A 36 4.97 -2.91 -4.69
CA GLN A 36 4.87 -2.38 -3.34
C GLN A 36 6.00 -1.37 -3.07
N LEU A 37 5.65 -0.14 -2.68
CA LEU A 37 6.58 0.87 -2.22
C LEU A 37 6.43 1.03 -0.70
N MET A 38 7.44 0.57 0.04
CA MET A 38 7.48 0.61 1.50
C MET A 38 8.32 1.79 1.98
N CYS A 39 7.73 2.64 2.81
CA CYS A 39 8.38 3.84 3.34
C CYS A 39 8.46 3.79 4.86
N TYR A 40 9.67 3.97 5.39
CA TYR A 40 9.88 4.06 6.83
C TYR A 40 9.67 5.50 7.32
N TYR A 41 8.81 5.66 8.33
CA TYR A 41 8.77 6.86 9.16
C TYR A 41 9.53 6.59 10.45
N THR A 42 10.44 7.49 10.83
CA THR A 42 11.25 7.33 12.05
C THR A 42 10.74 8.28 13.13
N SER A 43 10.49 7.77 14.33
CA SER A 43 9.86 8.52 15.43
C SER A 43 10.63 9.78 15.81
N TRP A 44 11.97 9.74 15.75
CA TRP A 44 12.86 10.86 16.05
C TRP A 44 12.97 11.90 14.93
N ALA A 45 12.28 11.72 13.79
CA ALA A 45 12.28 12.72 12.72
C ALA A 45 11.58 14.02 13.14
N LYS A 46 10.59 13.93 14.04
CA LYS A 46 9.86 15.10 14.58
C LYS A 46 10.75 16.03 15.41
N ASP A 47 11.81 15.50 16.01
CA ASP A 47 12.70 16.23 16.92
C ASP A 47 13.87 16.92 16.20
N ARG A 48 13.99 16.74 14.88
CA ARG A 48 15.03 17.41 14.09
C ARG A 48 14.80 18.93 14.09
N PRO A 49 15.86 19.74 14.13
CA PRO A 49 15.73 21.20 14.19
C PRO A 49 15.21 21.78 12.86
N THR A 50 14.49 22.91 12.97
CA THR A 50 14.07 23.75 11.84
C THR A 50 13.27 22.98 10.77
N GLU A 51 13.59 23.15 9.49
CA GLU A 51 12.97 22.50 8.33
C GLU A 51 13.22 20.99 8.27
N GLY A 52 14.09 20.46 9.13
CA GLY A 52 14.35 19.02 9.22
C GLY A 52 13.29 18.25 9.99
N SER A 53 12.44 18.94 10.78
CA SER A 53 11.36 18.31 11.55
C SER A 53 10.32 17.71 10.62
N PHE A 54 10.01 16.43 10.81
CA PHE A 54 9.05 15.72 9.98
C PHE A 54 8.12 14.86 10.84
N LYS A 55 6.81 15.10 10.74
CA LYS A 55 5.75 14.42 11.50
C LYS A 55 4.92 13.53 10.58
N PRO A 56 4.12 12.58 11.10
CA PRO A 56 3.32 11.71 10.25
C PRO A 56 2.34 12.49 9.36
N GLY A 57 1.80 13.61 9.86
CA GLY A 57 0.91 14.48 9.09
C GLY A 57 1.56 15.20 7.89
N ASN A 58 2.89 15.17 7.76
CA ASN A 58 3.60 15.71 6.61
C ASN A 58 3.75 14.70 5.46
N ILE A 59 3.40 13.43 5.69
CA ILE A 59 3.50 12.37 4.69
C ILE A 59 2.37 12.53 3.67
N ASP A 60 2.71 12.48 2.38
CA ASP A 60 1.74 12.34 1.31
C ASP A 60 1.12 10.92 1.36
N PRO A 61 -0.19 10.78 1.62
CA PRO A 61 -0.84 9.48 1.77
C PRO A 61 -0.84 8.65 0.48
N CYS A 62 -0.60 9.25 -0.69
CA CYS A 62 -0.58 8.57 -1.98
C CYS A 62 0.83 8.21 -2.47
N LEU A 63 1.88 8.63 -1.74
CA LEU A 63 3.25 8.39 -2.16
C LEU A 63 3.67 6.92 -2.06
N CYS A 64 3.31 6.25 -0.97
CA CYS A 64 3.75 4.90 -0.65
C CYS A 64 2.56 3.95 -0.56
N THR A 65 2.77 2.66 -0.84
CA THR A 65 1.71 1.65 -0.62
C THR A 65 1.71 1.12 0.80
N HIS A 66 2.88 1.14 1.46
CA HIS A 66 3.03 0.74 2.86
C HIS A 66 3.85 1.79 3.62
N LEU A 67 3.35 2.22 4.78
CA LEU A 67 4.10 3.01 5.75
C LEU A 67 4.51 2.11 6.92
N ILE A 68 5.78 2.21 7.32
CA ILE A 68 6.35 1.44 8.42
C ILE A 68 6.81 2.42 9.50
N TYR A 69 6.18 2.39 10.67
CA TYR A 69 6.62 3.18 11.81
C TYR A 69 7.83 2.51 12.47
N ALA A 70 8.93 3.24 12.57
CA ALA A 70 10.17 2.84 13.24
C ALA A 70 10.40 3.72 14.48
N PHE A 71 10.39 3.19 15.70
CA PHE A 71 10.23 1.78 16.09
C PHE A 71 9.33 1.65 17.33
N ALA A 72 8.75 0.47 17.51
CA ALA A 72 8.20 0.01 18.78
C ALA A 72 9.30 -0.43 19.75
N GLY A 73 8.99 -0.41 21.04
CA GLY A 73 9.78 -0.96 22.12
C GLY A 73 9.36 -2.38 22.50
N MET A 74 10.07 -2.96 23.47
CA MET A 74 9.73 -4.24 24.08
C MET A 74 9.84 -4.13 25.60
N LYS A 75 8.88 -4.70 26.32
CA LYS A 75 8.91 -4.80 27.77
C LYS A 75 8.27 -6.14 28.17
N ASN A 76 8.95 -6.90 29.02
CA ASN A 76 8.48 -8.22 29.45
C ASN A 76 8.12 -9.17 28.27
N ASN A 77 8.94 -9.16 27.22
CA ASN A 77 8.72 -9.93 25.98
C ASN A 77 7.44 -9.56 25.21
N GLU A 78 6.81 -8.43 25.54
CA GLU A 78 5.66 -7.90 24.84
C GLU A 78 6.04 -6.61 24.10
N ILE A 79 5.43 -6.40 22.93
CA ILE A 79 5.60 -5.18 22.15
C ILE A 79 4.97 -4.01 22.92
N THR A 80 5.67 -2.89 22.99
CA THR A 80 5.18 -1.66 23.62
C THR A 80 5.67 -0.43 22.86
N TYR A 81 5.30 0.77 23.27
CA TYR A 81 5.81 2.02 22.69
C TYR A 81 7.20 2.37 23.26
N THR A 82 7.97 3.21 22.56
CA THR A 82 9.26 3.69 23.09
C THR A 82 9.09 4.94 23.95
N SER A 83 8.08 5.76 23.63
CA SER A 83 7.63 6.93 24.37
C SER A 83 6.10 6.99 24.33
N GLU A 84 5.45 7.50 25.38
CA GLU A 84 4.01 7.74 25.35
C GLU A 84 3.61 8.65 24.17
N GLN A 85 4.51 9.54 23.73
CA GLN A 85 4.27 10.40 22.60
C GLN A 85 4.06 9.64 21.28
N ASP A 86 4.58 8.42 21.18
CA ASP A 86 4.42 7.56 20.00
C ASP A 86 2.95 7.19 19.76
N LEU A 87 2.10 7.17 20.80
CA LEU A 87 0.68 6.85 20.65
C LEU A 87 -0.04 7.86 19.73
N TRP A 88 0.25 9.15 19.88
CA TRP A 88 -0.28 10.18 18.99
C TRP A 88 0.29 10.07 17.58
N ASP A 89 1.55 9.65 17.44
CA ASP A 89 2.13 9.44 16.12
C ASP A 89 1.53 8.21 15.42
N TYR A 90 1.22 7.13 16.17
CA TYR A 90 0.51 5.96 15.65
C TYR A 90 -0.88 6.33 15.15
N GLU A 91 -1.61 7.12 15.92
CA GLU A 91 -2.93 7.62 15.52
C GLU A 91 -2.83 8.47 14.25
N ALA A 92 -1.92 9.44 14.22
CA ALA A 92 -1.73 10.31 13.06
C ALA A 92 -1.28 9.54 11.80
N LEU A 93 -0.36 8.58 11.93
CA LEU A 93 0.11 7.77 10.81
C LEU A 93 -0.99 6.84 10.29
N ASN A 94 -1.79 6.25 11.18
CA ASN A 94 -2.93 5.41 10.79
C ASN A 94 -4.07 6.23 10.16
N GLY A 95 -4.28 7.47 10.60
CA GLY A 95 -5.28 8.39 10.04
C GLY A 95 -5.01 8.78 8.58
N LEU A 96 -3.79 8.58 8.07
CA LEU A 96 -3.49 8.76 6.64
C LEU A 96 -4.32 7.81 5.75
N LYS A 97 -4.78 6.67 6.31
CA LYS A 97 -5.66 5.72 5.61
C LYS A 97 -7.05 6.29 5.31
N ASP A 98 -7.48 7.32 6.01
CA ASP A 98 -8.76 7.99 5.72
C ASP A 98 -8.68 8.80 4.42
N ARG A 99 -7.47 9.21 4.02
CA ARG A 99 -7.19 9.92 2.75
C ARG A 99 -6.81 8.97 1.62
N ASN A 100 -6.21 7.82 1.95
CA ASN A 100 -5.90 6.74 1.01
C ASN A 100 -6.25 5.38 1.64
N THR A 101 -7.41 4.82 1.29
CA THR A 101 -7.91 3.57 1.88
C THR A 101 -7.12 2.32 1.44
N GLU A 102 -6.34 2.42 0.37
CA GLU A 102 -5.45 1.34 -0.09
C GLU A 102 -4.16 1.27 0.71
N LEU A 103 -3.77 2.37 1.36
CA LEU A 103 -2.55 2.47 2.16
C LEU A 103 -2.55 1.46 3.32
N LYS A 104 -1.42 0.80 3.51
CA LYS A 104 -1.17 -0.10 4.64
C LYS A 104 -0.18 0.51 5.61
N THR A 105 -0.40 0.28 6.90
CA THR A 105 0.47 0.75 7.97
C THR A 105 0.98 -0.44 8.77
N LEU A 106 2.28 -0.44 9.06
CA LEU A 106 2.99 -1.49 9.79
C LEU A 106 3.81 -0.86 10.92
N LEU A 107 4.06 -1.62 11.98
CA LEU A 107 4.89 -1.22 13.11
C LEU A 107 6.15 -2.08 13.14
N ALA A 108 7.32 -1.45 13.02
CA ALA A 108 8.60 -2.14 13.11
C ALA A 108 9.10 -2.15 14.56
N ILE A 109 9.67 -3.28 15.00
CA ILE A 109 10.35 -3.43 16.28
C ILE A 109 11.81 -3.81 16.04
N GLY A 110 12.73 -3.31 16.86
CA GLY A 110 14.17 -3.54 16.71
C GLY A 110 14.91 -2.29 16.24
N GLY A 111 15.76 -2.44 15.23
CA GLY A 111 16.67 -1.40 14.75
C GLY A 111 18.04 -1.42 15.43
N TRP A 112 19.01 -0.72 14.85
CA TRP A 112 20.42 -0.81 15.27
C TRP A 112 20.64 -0.53 16.76
N LYS A 113 20.03 0.54 17.29
CA LYS A 113 20.19 0.93 18.70
C LYS A 113 19.41 0.05 19.68
N PHE A 114 18.43 -0.71 19.21
CA PHE A 114 17.71 -1.68 20.04
C PHE A 114 18.64 -2.84 20.43
N GLY A 115 19.60 -3.15 19.56
CA GLY A 115 20.61 -4.18 19.79
C GLY A 115 20.02 -5.59 19.85
N THR A 116 20.86 -6.53 20.25
CA THR A 116 20.45 -7.89 20.60
C THR A 116 20.49 -7.99 22.12
N ALA A 117 19.34 -7.91 22.78
CA ALA A 117 19.26 -8.36 24.16
C ALA A 117 19.59 -9.87 24.19
N PRO A 118 20.32 -10.36 25.22
CA PRO A 118 20.41 -11.79 25.47
C PRO A 118 19.05 -12.39 25.85
#